data_AF-A0A222E2X6-F1
#
_entry.id   AF-A0A222E2X6-F1
#
_cell.length_a   1.000
_cell.length_b   1.000
_cell.length_c   1.000
_cell.angle_alpha   90.00
_cell.angle_beta   90.00
_cell.angle_gamma   90.00
#
_symmetry.space_group_name_H-M   'P 1'
#
loop_
_entity.id
_entity.type
_entity.pdbx_description
1 polymer ?
#
loop_
_entity_poly.entity_id
_entity_poly.type
_entity_poly.pdbx_seq_one_letter_code
_entity_poly.pdbx_strand_id
1 'polypeptide(L)'
;MERESDLYAPVKALLVGQGYEVKGEVGAADLVAVRGDEPPVIVELKLRITLSLFHQACTRLAVSDLVYIAVPRPTGRTARRALKDNLSLCRRLGLGFITVRADGTVEVMCDPGPYAPRQSKAKAAKLLREFSRLRGDPNDGGATRHGIVTGYRQDALACAAHLAEAGPCRGRDVVAATGVSLATRIMRDNHYGWFEKVGTGVYALTKDGHAALTHWAYSWEPR
;
A
#
# COMPACT_ATOMS: atom_id res chain seq x y z
N MET A 1 7.27 -26.66 12.78
CA MET A 1 8.73 -26.42 12.64
C MET A 1 9.09 -25.51 13.78
N GLU A 2 9.93 -25.99 14.69
CA GLU A 2 10.16 -25.37 16.00
C GLU A 2 11.60 -24.85 16.15
N ARG A 3 12.52 -25.28 15.27
CA ARG A 3 13.94 -24.89 15.31
C ARG A 3 14.44 -24.52 13.92
N GLU A 4 15.44 -23.64 13.85
CA GLU A 4 16.08 -23.26 12.57
C GLU A 4 16.72 -24.46 11.87
N SER A 5 17.23 -25.43 12.63
CA SER A 5 17.72 -26.72 12.12
C SER A 5 16.67 -27.49 11.32
N ASP A 6 15.37 -27.30 11.60
CA ASP A 6 14.29 -27.96 10.86
C ASP A 6 14.18 -27.40 9.43
N LEU A 7 14.64 -26.15 9.17
CA LEU A 7 14.68 -25.53 7.84
C LEU A 7 15.93 -25.96 7.05
N TYR A 8 17.03 -26.20 7.74
CA TYR A 8 18.32 -26.48 7.10
C TYR A 8 18.28 -27.72 6.22
N ALA A 9 17.77 -28.85 6.71
CA ALA A 9 17.79 -30.10 5.97
C ALA A 9 16.98 -30.05 4.65
N PRO A 10 15.73 -29.54 4.62
CA PRO A 10 14.99 -29.36 3.37
C PRO A 10 15.65 -28.42 2.37
N VAL A 11 16.16 -27.27 2.83
CA VAL A 11 16.81 -26.27 1.95
C VAL A 11 18.13 -26.83 1.41
N LYS A 12 18.90 -27.53 2.24
CA LYS A 12 20.10 -28.24 1.81
C LYS A 12 19.77 -29.29 0.74
N ALA A 13 18.73 -30.11 0.96
CA ALA A 13 18.34 -31.14 0.00
C ALA A 13 17.95 -30.54 -1.37
N LEU A 14 17.22 -29.41 -1.37
CA LEU A 14 16.90 -28.67 -2.60
C LEU A 14 18.16 -28.28 -3.38
N LEU A 15 19.16 -27.68 -2.71
CA LEU A 15 20.37 -27.18 -3.36
C LEU A 15 21.32 -28.33 -3.77
N VAL A 16 21.48 -29.36 -2.94
CA VAL A 16 22.24 -30.57 -3.32
C VAL A 16 21.61 -31.24 -4.54
N GLY A 17 20.28 -31.31 -4.61
CA GLY A 17 19.56 -31.83 -5.78
C GLY A 17 19.81 -31.04 -7.08
N GLN A 18 20.29 -29.80 -6.98
CA GLN A 18 20.70 -28.95 -8.10
C GLN A 18 22.22 -29.00 -8.38
N GLY A 19 22.94 -29.91 -7.72
CA GLY A 19 24.38 -30.13 -7.92
C GLY A 19 25.29 -29.22 -7.10
N TYR A 20 24.77 -28.54 -6.06
CA TYR A 20 25.62 -27.75 -5.16
C TYR A 20 26.25 -28.61 -4.06
N GLU A 21 27.50 -28.30 -3.70
CA GLU A 21 28.06 -28.67 -2.41
C GLU A 21 27.55 -27.69 -1.35
N VAL A 22 26.94 -28.19 -0.27
CA VAL A 22 26.25 -27.36 0.73
C VAL A 22 26.82 -27.56 2.14
N LYS A 23 27.20 -26.47 2.78
CA LYS A 23 27.69 -26.40 4.17
C LYS A 23 26.86 -25.40 4.97
N GLY A 24 26.63 -25.71 6.24
CA GLY A 24 25.97 -24.81 7.19
C GLY A 24 26.99 -24.06 8.06
N GLU A 25 26.56 -22.95 8.66
CA GLU A 25 27.37 -22.15 9.60
C GLU A 25 28.71 -21.71 9.01
N VAL A 26 28.71 -21.27 7.75
CA VAL A 26 29.92 -20.82 7.07
C VAL A 26 30.09 -19.32 7.31
N GLY A 27 31.06 -18.97 8.15
CA GLY A 27 31.26 -17.59 8.59
C GLY A 27 30.06 -17.11 9.41
N ALA A 28 29.35 -16.10 8.90
CA ALA A 28 28.15 -15.56 9.55
C ALA A 28 26.86 -15.88 8.76
N ALA A 29 26.92 -16.82 7.81
CA ALA A 29 25.78 -17.28 7.03
C ALA A 29 25.31 -18.66 7.50
N ASP A 30 24.00 -18.83 7.62
CA ASP A 30 23.40 -20.08 8.09
C ASP A 30 23.63 -21.24 7.12
N LEU A 31 23.59 -20.98 5.80
CA LEU A 31 23.87 -21.96 4.74
C LEU A 31 24.57 -21.30 3.55
N VAL A 32 25.65 -21.96 3.08
CA VAL A 32 26.36 -21.59 1.85
C VAL A 32 26.43 -22.80 0.92
N ALA A 33 26.17 -22.57 -0.36
CA ALA A 33 26.16 -23.56 -1.41
C ALA A 33 27.02 -23.11 -2.59
N VAL A 34 27.91 -23.99 -3.07
CA VAL A 34 28.87 -23.72 -4.15
C VAL A 34 28.77 -24.79 -5.23
N ARG A 35 28.88 -24.38 -6.50
CA ARG A 35 28.88 -25.30 -7.66
C ARG A 35 29.98 -24.88 -8.65
N GLY A 36 31.08 -25.62 -8.64
CA GLY A 36 32.27 -25.27 -9.44
C GLY A 36 32.75 -23.85 -9.15
N ASP A 37 32.94 -23.06 -10.20
CA ASP A 37 33.41 -21.67 -10.13
C ASP A 37 32.26 -20.64 -10.13
N GLU A 38 31.00 -21.07 -9.98
CA GLU A 38 29.86 -20.16 -9.88
C GLU A 38 29.89 -19.36 -8.56
N PRO A 39 29.32 -18.13 -8.52
CA PRO A 39 29.17 -17.38 -7.29
C PRO A 39 28.43 -18.18 -6.20
N PRO A 40 28.80 -18.03 -4.91
CA PRO A 40 28.18 -18.80 -3.85
C PRO A 40 26.71 -18.41 -3.67
N VAL A 41 25.84 -19.40 -3.51
CA VAL A 41 24.46 -19.19 -3.04
C VAL A 41 24.49 -19.10 -1.51
N ILE A 42 23.93 -18.04 -0.96
CA ILE A 42 23.87 -17.81 0.48
C ILE A 42 22.41 -17.82 0.93
N VAL A 43 22.10 -18.55 1.99
CA VAL A 43 20.74 -18.62 2.54
C VAL A 43 20.73 -18.31 4.04
N GLU A 44 19.93 -17.31 4.42
CA GLU A 44 19.64 -16.98 5.83
C GLU A 44 18.34 -17.69 6.25
N LEU A 45 18.40 -18.47 7.34
CA LEU A 45 17.32 -19.34 7.83
C LEU A 45 16.72 -18.76 9.10
N LYS A 46 15.41 -18.46 9.11
CA LYS A 46 14.72 -18.02 10.33
C LYS A 46 13.33 -18.61 10.47
N LEU A 47 12.91 -18.88 11.69
CA LEU A 47 11.54 -19.35 11.98
C LEU A 47 10.46 -18.30 11.72
N ARG A 48 10.84 -17.02 11.72
CA ARG A 48 9.93 -15.90 11.50
C ARG A 48 10.61 -14.90 10.58
N ILE A 49 9.79 -14.26 9.74
CA ILE A 49 10.25 -13.12 8.97
C ILE A 49 10.31 -11.90 9.90
N THR A 50 11.50 -11.37 10.08
CA THR A 50 11.80 -10.17 10.88
C THR A 50 12.59 -9.17 10.05
N LEU A 51 12.66 -7.92 10.49
CA LEU A 51 13.53 -6.93 9.84
C LEU A 51 15.02 -7.32 9.94
N SER A 52 15.42 -7.96 11.04
CA SER A 52 16.79 -8.46 11.22
C SER A 52 17.19 -9.48 10.15
N LEU A 53 16.28 -10.40 9.76
CA LEU A 53 16.52 -11.35 8.66
C LEU A 53 16.82 -10.62 7.35
N PHE A 54 16.06 -9.57 7.03
CA PHE A 54 16.32 -8.77 5.83
C PHE A 54 17.66 -8.04 5.92
N HIS A 55 18.03 -7.49 7.09
CA HIS A 55 19.34 -6.84 7.26
C HIS A 55 20.50 -7.83 7.09
N GLN A 56 20.38 -9.04 7.63
CA GLN A 56 21.36 -10.10 7.45
C GLN A 56 21.51 -10.44 5.96
N ALA A 57 20.41 -10.73 5.28
CA ALA A 57 20.41 -11.05 3.85
C ALA A 57 20.96 -9.91 2.99
N CYS A 58 20.56 -8.66 3.24
CA CYS A 58 21.12 -7.50 2.54
C CYS A 58 22.63 -7.33 2.77
N THR A 59 23.14 -7.68 3.96
CA THR A 59 24.58 -7.67 4.23
C THR A 59 25.31 -8.71 3.36
N ARG A 60 24.67 -9.85 3.05
CA ARG A 60 25.23 -10.88 2.16
C ARG A 60 25.27 -10.46 0.69
N LEU A 61 24.45 -9.49 0.27
CA LEU A 61 24.50 -8.97 -1.09
C LEU A 61 25.84 -8.31 -1.44
N ALA A 62 26.62 -7.88 -0.44
CA ALA A 62 27.99 -7.42 -0.66
C ALA A 62 28.97 -8.54 -1.07
N VAL A 63 28.57 -9.81 -0.89
CA VAL A 63 29.40 -11.01 -1.15
C VAL A 63 28.91 -11.77 -2.39
N SER A 64 27.60 -11.83 -2.61
CA SER A 64 26.99 -12.54 -3.74
C SER A 64 25.65 -11.93 -4.11
N ASP A 65 25.29 -11.95 -5.38
CA ASP A 65 23.95 -11.60 -5.85
C ASP A 65 22.94 -12.76 -5.64
N LEU A 66 23.40 -13.96 -5.29
CA LEU A 66 22.58 -15.16 -5.10
C LEU A 66 22.21 -15.37 -3.63
N VAL A 67 21.50 -14.40 -3.05
CA VAL A 67 21.11 -14.44 -1.63
C VAL A 67 19.64 -14.74 -1.46
N TYR A 68 19.31 -15.74 -0.65
CA TYR A 68 17.96 -16.11 -0.29
C TYR A 68 17.70 -15.93 1.21
N ILE A 69 16.45 -15.67 1.55
CA ILE A 69 15.93 -15.94 2.90
C ILE A 69 15.03 -17.18 2.85
N ALA A 70 15.08 -18.03 3.86
CA ALA A 70 14.17 -19.17 3.98
C ALA A 70 13.48 -19.22 5.35
N VAL A 71 12.17 -19.45 5.33
CA VAL A 71 11.33 -19.48 6.53
C VAL A 71 10.24 -20.57 6.44
N PRO A 72 9.61 -20.96 7.56
CA PRO A 72 8.43 -21.82 7.50
C PRO A 72 7.31 -21.17 6.69
N ARG A 73 6.55 -21.98 5.94
CA ARG A 73 5.39 -21.53 5.19
C ARG A 73 4.34 -20.97 6.18
N PRO A 74 3.96 -19.69 6.09
CA PRO A 74 2.96 -19.12 6.98
C PRO A 74 1.59 -19.77 6.74
N THR A 75 0.83 -19.94 7.82
CA THR A 75 -0.52 -20.51 7.84
C THR A 75 -1.53 -19.54 8.47
N GLY A 76 -2.83 -19.84 8.33
CA GLY A 76 -3.90 -19.03 8.90
C GLY A 76 -4.37 -17.85 8.03
N ARG A 77 -5.26 -17.02 8.60
CA ARG A 77 -6.02 -15.98 7.88
C ARG A 77 -5.14 -14.91 7.21
N THR A 78 -3.96 -14.63 7.77
CA THR A 78 -3.04 -13.58 7.29
C THR A 78 -1.96 -14.10 6.34
N ALA A 79 -1.83 -15.43 6.17
CA ALA A 79 -0.74 -16.05 5.43
C ALA A 79 -0.62 -15.52 3.99
N ARG A 80 -1.74 -15.43 3.26
CA ARG A 80 -1.75 -14.92 1.88
C ARG A 80 -1.20 -13.49 1.79
N ARG A 81 -1.56 -12.64 2.76
CA ARG A 81 -1.10 -11.25 2.82
C ARG A 81 0.38 -11.19 3.18
N ALA A 82 0.80 -11.94 4.20
CA ALA A 82 2.20 -12.02 4.62
C ALA A 82 3.11 -12.50 3.48
N LEU A 83 2.72 -13.55 2.75
CA LEU A 83 3.47 -14.02 1.59
C LEU A 83 3.58 -12.96 0.51
N LYS A 84 2.47 -12.28 0.18
CA LYS A 84 2.46 -11.23 -0.85
C LYS A 84 3.37 -10.07 -0.49
N ASP A 85 3.32 -9.60 0.75
CA ASP A 85 4.09 -8.44 1.20
C ASP A 85 5.59 -8.77 1.28
N ASN A 86 5.95 -9.93 1.82
CA ASN A 86 7.35 -10.35 1.90
C ASN A 86 7.94 -10.70 0.54
N LEU A 87 7.18 -11.35 -0.35
CA LEU A 87 7.58 -11.56 -1.74
C LEU A 87 7.85 -10.23 -2.45
N SER A 88 6.98 -9.23 -2.24
CA SER A 88 7.19 -7.89 -2.80
C SER A 88 8.46 -7.23 -2.23
N LEU A 89 8.78 -7.42 -0.95
CA LEU A 89 9.99 -6.86 -0.34
C LEU A 89 11.26 -7.56 -0.83
N CYS A 90 11.29 -8.89 -0.87
CA CYS A 90 12.43 -9.65 -1.40
C CYS A 90 12.75 -9.22 -2.83
N ARG A 91 11.73 -9.13 -3.70
CA ARG A 91 11.89 -8.61 -5.07
C ARG A 91 12.41 -7.19 -5.13
N ARG A 92 12.12 -6.33 -4.15
CA ARG A 92 12.62 -4.94 -4.10
C ARG A 92 14.08 -4.86 -3.70
N LEU A 93 14.50 -5.78 -2.84
CA LEU A 93 15.86 -5.88 -2.32
C LEU A 93 16.77 -6.73 -3.22
N GLY A 94 16.21 -7.38 -4.25
CA GLY A 94 16.91 -8.33 -5.10
C GLY A 94 17.22 -9.67 -4.44
N LEU A 95 16.51 -9.99 -3.35
CA LEU A 95 16.65 -11.24 -2.62
C LEU A 95 15.76 -12.35 -3.20
N GLY A 96 16.25 -13.57 -3.12
CA GLY A 96 15.45 -14.77 -3.26
C GLY A 96 14.62 -15.06 -2.00
N PHE A 97 13.50 -15.74 -2.15
CA PHE A 97 12.60 -16.05 -1.05
C PHE A 97 12.14 -17.50 -1.12
N ILE A 98 12.43 -18.27 -0.07
CA ILE A 98 12.07 -19.68 0.06
C ILE A 98 11.09 -19.84 1.23
N THR A 99 10.09 -20.71 1.04
CA THR A 99 9.24 -21.18 2.14
C THR A 99 9.28 -22.69 2.26
N VAL A 100 9.30 -23.19 3.50
CA VAL A 100 9.32 -24.62 3.79
C VAL A 100 8.02 -25.02 4.49
N ARG A 101 7.27 -25.96 3.91
CA ARG A 101 6.05 -26.51 4.52
C ARG A 101 6.39 -27.42 5.71
N ALA A 102 5.38 -27.70 6.54
CA ALA A 102 5.52 -28.60 7.67
C ALA A 102 5.89 -30.04 7.27
N ASP A 103 5.56 -30.46 6.05
CA ASP A 103 5.94 -31.76 5.47
C ASP A 103 7.35 -31.77 4.84
N GLY A 104 8.11 -30.67 4.97
CA GLY A 104 9.44 -30.52 4.38
C GLY A 104 9.46 -30.07 2.92
N THR A 105 8.30 -29.87 2.28
CA THR A 105 8.25 -29.37 0.89
C THR A 105 8.79 -27.95 0.82
N VAL A 106 9.78 -27.73 -0.04
CA VAL A 106 10.38 -26.41 -0.28
C VAL A 106 9.75 -25.74 -1.49
N GLU A 107 9.34 -24.48 -1.34
CA GLU A 107 8.85 -23.63 -2.44
C GLU A 107 9.73 -22.39 -2.57
N VAL A 108 10.31 -22.20 -3.76
CA VAL A 108 10.98 -20.95 -4.14
C VAL A 108 9.92 -19.96 -4.64
N MET A 109 9.67 -18.91 -3.86
CA MET A 109 8.67 -17.89 -4.14
C MET A 109 9.16 -16.85 -5.15
N CYS A 110 10.45 -16.55 -5.11
CA CYS A 110 11.19 -15.83 -6.14
C CYS A 110 12.68 -16.14 -6.04
N ASP A 111 13.37 -16.06 -7.17
CA ASP A 111 14.81 -16.03 -7.23
C ASP A 111 15.36 -14.59 -7.02
N PRO A 112 16.62 -14.45 -6.59
CA PRO A 112 17.34 -13.18 -6.55
C PRO A 112 17.40 -12.55 -7.94
N GLY A 113 17.46 -11.22 -7.99
CA GLY A 113 17.56 -10.53 -9.26
C GLY A 113 17.30 -9.03 -9.18
N PRO A 114 17.60 -8.28 -10.25
CA PRO A 114 17.50 -6.83 -10.24
C PRO A 114 16.06 -6.36 -10.06
N TYR A 115 15.88 -5.30 -9.26
CA TYR A 115 14.59 -4.65 -9.09
C TYR A 115 14.48 -3.38 -9.93
N ALA A 116 13.50 -3.35 -10.83
CA ALA A 116 13.05 -2.14 -11.52
C ALA A 116 11.65 -1.75 -11.03
N PRO A 117 11.48 -0.69 -10.21
CA PRO A 117 10.17 -0.29 -9.72
C PRO A 117 9.25 0.19 -10.85
N ARG A 118 8.13 -0.50 -11.04
CA ARG A 118 7.07 -0.02 -11.93
C ARG A 118 6.24 1.05 -11.23
N GLN A 119 6.45 2.29 -11.64
CA GLN A 119 5.60 3.41 -11.19
C GLN A 119 4.18 3.29 -11.76
N SER A 120 3.19 3.63 -10.95
CA SER A 120 1.80 3.72 -11.41
C SER A 120 1.48 5.16 -11.78
N LYS A 121 1.63 5.50 -13.07
CA LYS A 121 1.27 6.82 -13.61
C LYS A 121 -0.16 7.22 -13.26
N ALA A 122 -1.09 6.26 -13.27
CA ALA A 122 -2.48 6.48 -12.89
C ALA A 122 -2.65 6.90 -11.42
N LYS A 123 -1.94 6.25 -10.48
CA LYS A 123 -1.99 6.62 -9.05
C LYS A 123 -1.32 7.98 -8.81
N ALA A 124 -0.19 8.25 -9.46
CA ALA A 124 0.47 9.55 -9.37
C ALA A 124 -0.44 10.68 -9.89
N ALA A 125 -1.06 10.51 -11.05
CA ALA A 125 -2.00 11.47 -11.59
C ALA A 125 -3.25 11.65 -10.70
N LYS A 126 -3.75 10.58 -10.07
CA LYS A 126 -4.83 10.68 -9.10
C LYS A 126 -4.43 11.51 -7.87
N LEU A 127 -3.25 11.26 -7.31
CA LEU A 127 -2.71 12.00 -6.19
C LEU A 127 -2.58 13.50 -6.53
N LEU A 128 -2.01 13.83 -7.69
CA LEU A 128 -1.87 15.22 -8.13
C LEU A 128 -3.23 15.90 -8.32
N ARG A 129 -4.23 15.20 -8.88
CA ARG A 129 -5.59 15.74 -8.99
C ARG A 129 -6.23 15.99 -7.63
N GLU A 130 -6.04 15.09 -6.67
CA GLU A 130 -6.56 15.27 -5.31
C GLU A 130 -5.87 16.45 -4.61
N PHE A 131 -4.56 16.60 -4.79
CA PHE A 131 -3.78 17.73 -4.29
C PHE A 131 -4.25 19.06 -4.89
N SER A 132 -4.31 19.18 -6.22
CA SER A 132 -4.75 20.42 -6.89
C SER A 132 -6.21 20.79 -6.62
N ARG A 133 -7.03 19.81 -6.21
CA ARG A 133 -8.44 20.07 -5.85
C ARG A 133 -8.59 20.57 -4.42
N LEU A 134 -7.68 20.19 -3.53
CA LEU A 134 -7.65 20.67 -2.14
C LEU A 134 -7.14 22.12 -2.13
N ARG A 135 -7.90 23.01 -1.48
CA ARG A 135 -7.54 24.43 -1.32
C ARG A 135 -6.92 24.63 0.05
N GLY A 136 -5.84 25.41 0.09
CA GLY A 136 -5.04 25.62 1.29
C GLY A 136 -4.44 24.33 1.83
N ASP A 137 -4.10 24.35 3.13
CA ASP A 137 -3.71 23.17 3.88
C ASP A 137 -4.66 22.98 5.08
N PRO A 138 -5.91 22.52 4.83
CA PRO A 138 -6.96 22.55 5.84
C PRO A 138 -6.88 21.38 6.84
N ASN A 139 -5.85 20.54 6.77
CA ASN A 139 -5.70 19.36 7.62
C ASN A 139 -4.36 19.36 8.34
N ASP A 140 -4.39 19.18 9.66
CA ASP A 140 -3.18 18.84 10.40
C ASP A 140 -2.69 17.42 10.04
N GLY A 141 -1.36 17.26 9.99
CA GLY A 141 -0.72 15.97 9.81
C GLY A 141 -1.16 14.97 10.89
N GLY A 142 -1.67 13.80 10.46
CA GLY A 142 -2.14 12.76 11.37
C GLY A 142 -3.62 12.82 11.75
N ALA A 143 -4.39 13.74 11.16
CA ALA A 143 -5.84 13.81 11.38
C ALA A 143 -6.55 12.47 11.06
N THR A 144 -7.52 12.10 11.91
CA THR A 144 -8.32 10.88 11.71
C THR A 144 -9.33 11.07 10.58
N ARG A 145 -9.71 9.98 9.89
CA ARG A 145 -10.63 10.00 8.73
C ARG A 145 -11.92 10.81 8.93
N HIS A 146 -12.44 10.89 10.15
CA HIS A 146 -13.70 11.58 10.44
C HIS A 146 -13.57 13.11 10.38
N GLY A 147 -12.35 13.65 10.54
CA GLY A 147 -12.05 15.08 10.54
C GLY A 147 -11.39 15.61 9.26
N ILE A 148 -11.12 14.77 8.25
CA ILE A 148 -10.34 15.19 7.08
C ILE A 148 -11.22 16.01 6.12
N VAL A 149 -10.74 17.21 5.82
CA VAL A 149 -11.16 18.06 4.71
C VAL A 149 -10.52 17.51 3.43
N THR A 150 -11.35 17.17 2.45
CA THR A 150 -10.89 16.75 1.12
C THR A 150 -11.32 17.79 0.10
N GLY A 151 -10.67 17.83 -1.07
CA GLY A 151 -11.15 18.68 -2.17
C GLY A 151 -12.60 18.37 -2.60
N TYR A 152 -13.06 17.12 -2.40
CA TYR A 152 -14.49 16.80 -2.58
C TYR A 152 -15.38 17.47 -1.52
N ARG A 153 -14.94 17.46 -0.25
CA ARG A 153 -15.66 18.11 0.85
C ARG A 153 -15.72 19.63 0.64
N GLN A 154 -14.61 20.26 0.25
CA GLN A 154 -14.58 21.70 -0.06
C GLN A 154 -15.49 22.04 -1.26
N ASP A 155 -15.52 21.22 -2.30
CA ASP A 155 -16.46 21.42 -3.41
C ASP A 155 -17.92 21.26 -2.97
N ALA A 156 -18.21 20.31 -2.07
CA ALA A 156 -19.54 20.16 -1.49
C ALA A 156 -19.91 21.37 -0.61
N LEU A 157 -18.98 21.87 0.20
CA LEU A 157 -19.17 23.09 1.00
C LEU A 157 -19.42 24.31 0.10
N ALA A 158 -18.72 24.44 -1.03
CA ALA A 158 -18.94 25.51 -1.99
C ALA A 158 -20.36 25.46 -2.59
N CYS A 159 -20.84 24.26 -2.94
CA CYS A 159 -22.23 24.07 -3.37
C CYS A 159 -23.23 24.42 -2.27
N ALA A 160 -22.94 23.98 -1.03
CA ALA A 160 -23.80 24.22 0.12
C ALA A 160 -23.90 25.72 0.46
N ALA A 161 -22.77 26.43 0.46
CA ALA A 161 -22.73 27.87 0.71
C ALA A 161 -23.56 28.64 -0.31
N HIS A 162 -23.44 28.31 -1.59
CA HIS A 162 -24.24 28.94 -2.64
C HIS A 162 -25.74 28.69 -2.48
N LEU A 163 -26.16 27.46 -2.16
CA LEU A 163 -27.58 27.14 -1.91
C LEU A 163 -28.13 27.79 -0.64
N ALA A 164 -27.30 28.00 0.39
CA ALA A 164 -27.70 28.71 1.60
C ALA A 164 -28.03 30.18 1.31
N GLU A 165 -27.33 30.81 0.37
CA GLU A 165 -27.52 32.21 -0.02
C GLU A 165 -28.60 32.38 -1.10
N ALA A 166 -28.55 31.59 -2.17
CA ALA A 166 -29.43 31.73 -3.33
C ALA A 166 -30.76 30.95 -3.21
N GLY A 167 -30.89 30.07 -2.23
CA GLY A 167 -32.01 29.13 -2.12
C GLY A 167 -31.95 28.02 -3.18
N PRO A 168 -33.07 27.28 -3.40
CA PRO A 168 -33.08 26.13 -4.28
C PRO A 168 -32.74 26.47 -5.74
N CYS A 169 -31.71 25.84 -6.28
CA CYS A 169 -31.13 26.19 -7.59
C CYS A 169 -30.96 24.96 -8.49
N ARG A 170 -30.94 25.17 -9.82
CA ARG A 170 -30.60 24.07 -10.75
C ARG A 170 -29.11 23.76 -10.65
N GLY A 171 -28.74 22.49 -10.80
CA GLY A 171 -27.34 22.08 -10.71
C GLY A 171 -26.39 22.86 -11.63
N ARG A 172 -26.82 23.19 -12.84
CA ARG A 172 -26.04 24.01 -13.79
C ARG A 172 -25.79 25.45 -13.30
N ASP A 173 -26.72 26.02 -12.53
CA ASP A 173 -26.61 27.38 -12.02
C ASP A 173 -25.61 27.39 -10.85
N VAL A 174 -25.64 26.35 -10.00
CA VAL A 174 -24.62 26.11 -8.96
C VAL A 174 -23.22 25.92 -9.58
N VAL A 175 -23.10 25.19 -10.69
CA VAL A 175 -21.81 25.05 -11.42
C VAL A 175 -21.30 26.42 -11.86
N ALA A 176 -22.17 27.24 -12.47
CA ALA A 176 -21.80 28.56 -12.97
C ALA A 176 -21.36 29.51 -11.84
N ALA A 177 -22.05 29.48 -10.70
CA ALA A 177 -21.75 30.34 -9.56
C ALA A 177 -20.48 29.93 -8.79
N THR A 178 -20.23 28.63 -8.64
CA THR A 178 -19.16 28.11 -7.76
C THR A 178 -17.87 27.73 -8.52
N GLY A 179 -17.94 27.60 -9.84
CA GLY A 179 -16.87 27.02 -10.66
C GLY A 179 -16.60 25.54 -10.39
N VAL A 180 -17.47 24.86 -9.61
CA VAL A 180 -17.36 23.43 -9.33
C VAL A 180 -18.05 22.66 -10.46
N SER A 181 -17.27 22.19 -11.43
CA SER A 181 -17.79 21.46 -12.61
C SER A 181 -18.59 20.20 -12.27
N LEU A 182 -18.35 19.60 -11.09
CA LEU A 182 -19.05 18.41 -10.61
C LEU A 182 -20.23 18.72 -9.67
N ALA A 183 -20.64 19.98 -9.47
CA ALA A 183 -21.65 20.38 -8.47
C ALA A 183 -22.95 19.56 -8.59
N THR A 184 -23.50 19.42 -9.80
CA THR A 184 -24.70 18.60 -10.05
C THR A 184 -24.54 17.15 -9.60
N ARG A 185 -23.35 16.56 -9.78
CA ARG A 185 -23.07 15.19 -9.34
C ARG A 185 -22.93 15.12 -7.83
N ILE A 186 -22.21 16.06 -7.23
CA ILE A 186 -22.03 16.13 -5.76
C ILE A 186 -23.38 16.21 -5.05
N MET A 187 -24.26 17.12 -5.48
CA MET A 187 -25.57 17.30 -4.87
C MET A 187 -26.52 16.12 -5.11
N ARG A 188 -26.39 15.43 -6.25
CA ARG A 188 -27.18 14.24 -6.56
C ARG A 188 -26.74 13.01 -5.78
N ASP A 189 -25.44 12.77 -5.71
CA ASP A 189 -24.87 11.59 -5.03
C ASP A 189 -24.96 11.75 -3.51
N ASN A 190 -24.95 13.00 -3.02
CA ASN A 190 -25.28 13.41 -1.67
C ASN A 190 -24.61 12.56 -0.56
N HIS A 191 -23.32 12.27 -0.72
CA HIS A 191 -22.57 11.40 0.21
C HIS A 191 -22.60 11.85 1.68
N TYR A 192 -22.92 13.13 1.94
CA TYR A 192 -22.95 13.72 3.28
C TYR A 192 -24.36 14.02 3.79
N GLY A 193 -25.42 13.81 3.00
CA GLY A 193 -26.79 14.17 3.40
C GLY A 193 -27.11 15.67 3.38
N TRP A 194 -26.23 16.52 2.84
CA TRP A 194 -26.37 17.98 2.87
C TRP A 194 -27.38 18.54 1.86
N PHE A 195 -27.73 17.78 0.84
CA PHE A 195 -28.56 18.26 -0.26
C PHE A 195 -29.85 17.45 -0.38
N GLU A 196 -30.89 18.06 -0.90
CA GLU A 196 -32.13 17.38 -1.26
C GLU A 196 -32.65 17.84 -2.62
N LYS A 197 -33.26 16.93 -3.38
CA LYS A 197 -33.82 17.25 -4.70
C LYS A 197 -35.27 17.68 -4.54
N VAL A 198 -35.54 18.96 -4.78
CA VAL A 198 -36.88 19.57 -4.63
C VAL A 198 -37.63 19.71 -5.96
N GLY A 199 -36.96 19.42 -7.08
CA GLY A 199 -37.55 19.44 -8.41
C GLY A 199 -36.63 18.82 -9.46
N THR A 200 -37.04 18.85 -10.73
CA THR A 200 -36.22 18.30 -11.83
C THR A 200 -34.92 19.08 -11.97
N GLY A 201 -33.84 18.49 -11.46
CA GLY A 201 -32.49 19.08 -11.47
C GLY A 201 -32.31 20.26 -10.51
N VAL A 202 -33.27 20.51 -9.62
CA VAL A 202 -33.25 21.58 -8.62
C VAL A 202 -32.93 20.97 -7.26
N TYR A 203 -31.96 21.56 -6.57
CA TYR A 203 -31.47 21.10 -5.27
C TYR A 203 -31.61 22.20 -4.23
N ALA A 204 -31.96 21.81 -3.01
CA ALA A 204 -31.98 22.66 -1.83
C ALA A 204 -30.99 22.14 -0.78
N LEU A 205 -30.69 22.99 0.21
CA LEU A 205 -29.84 22.62 1.33
C LEU A 205 -30.68 22.05 2.48
N THR A 206 -30.25 20.93 3.04
CA THR A 206 -30.89 20.31 4.21
C THR A 206 -30.45 20.99 5.50
N LYS A 207 -31.13 20.69 6.62
CA LYS A 207 -30.69 21.13 7.96
C LYS A 207 -29.25 20.68 8.27
N ASP A 208 -28.89 19.46 7.89
CA ASP A 208 -27.53 18.93 8.08
C ASP A 208 -26.51 19.68 7.21
N GLY A 209 -26.91 20.11 6.01
CA GLY A 209 -26.10 20.97 5.15
C GLY A 209 -25.82 22.33 5.79
N HIS A 210 -26.82 22.97 6.40
CA HIS A 210 -26.62 24.21 7.17
C HIS A 210 -25.68 24.00 8.37
N ALA A 211 -25.87 22.93 9.14
CA ALA A 211 -24.99 22.62 10.27
C ALA A 211 -23.54 22.34 9.82
N ALA A 212 -23.36 21.72 8.67
CA ALA A 212 -22.04 21.45 8.11
C ALA A 212 -21.27 22.72 7.72
N LEU A 213 -21.94 23.74 7.19
CA LEU A 213 -21.28 25.02 6.88
C LEU A 213 -20.64 25.64 8.12
N THR A 214 -21.33 25.57 9.27
CA THR A 214 -20.77 26.02 10.56
C THR A 214 -19.62 25.13 11.02
N HIS A 215 -19.80 23.81 10.97
CA HIS A 215 -18.81 22.86 11.45
C HIS A 215 -17.48 22.92 10.68
N TRP A 216 -17.54 23.17 9.37
CA TRP A 216 -16.37 23.18 8.48
C TRP A 216 -15.90 24.59 8.08
N ALA A 217 -16.35 25.65 8.77
CA ALA A 217 -16.03 27.03 8.42
C ALA A 217 -14.50 27.30 8.33
N TYR A 218 -13.71 26.65 9.18
CA TYR A 218 -12.25 26.75 9.18
C TYR A 218 -11.57 26.26 7.89
N SER A 219 -12.27 25.43 7.11
CA SER A 219 -11.73 24.80 5.90
C SER A 219 -12.03 25.60 4.62
N TRP A 220 -12.63 26.77 4.78
CA TRP A 220 -13.08 27.62 3.69
C TRP A 220 -11.96 28.51 3.18
N GLU A 221 -11.61 28.33 1.91
CA GLU A 221 -10.83 29.30 1.15
C GLU A 221 -11.57 29.64 -0.17
N PRO A 222 -11.82 30.93 -0.45
CA PRO A 222 -12.34 31.36 -1.72
C PRO A 222 -11.37 30.97 -2.85
N ARG A 223 -11.93 30.76 -4.04
CA ARG A 223 -11.16 30.40 -5.24
C ARG A 223 -10.68 31.65 -5.97
#